data_AF-A0A8C9G137-F1
#
_entry.id   AF-A0A8C9G137-F1
#
_cell.length_a   1.000
_cell.length_b   1.000
_cell.length_c   1.000
_cell.angle_alpha   90.00
_cell.angle_beta   90.00
_cell.angle_gamma   90.00
#
_symmetry.space_group_name_H-M   'P 1'
#
loop_
_entity.id
_entity.type
_entity.pdbx_description
1 polymer ?
#
loop_
_entity_poly.entity_id
_entity_poly.type
_entity_poly.pdbx_seq_one_letter_code
_entity_poly.pdbx_strand_id
1 'polypeptide(L)'
;MSLCGGPGPGPAAAPRLRPRAAQMARRPELLCGAAIVLGCAFLVALKVTCSRAKDVTMPAKLPVNFFSTRSPVIDLFRGQLDYAEHLRQDSEVALYFFYAPWCGQSVAVREEIEHVANRLSEQVTREDRSLARGLIDL
;
A
#
# COMPACT_ATOMS: atom_id res chain seq x y z
N MET A 1 28.63 -55.30 92.21
CA MET A 1 29.44 -54.41 91.35
C MET A 1 28.57 -54.01 90.16
N SER A 2 27.91 -52.85 90.25
CA SER A 2 28.24 -51.61 89.51
C SER A 2 27.66 -51.63 88.08
N LEU A 3 26.42 -51.15 87.85
CA LEU A 3 25.98 -49.77 87.58
C LEU A 3 26.14 -49.31 86.11
N CYS A 4 24.97 -49.06 85.50
CA CYS A 4 24.57 -47.93 84.65
C CYS A 4 25.33 -47.55 83.35
N GLY A 5 24.55 -47.40 82.28
CA GLY A 5 24.48 -46.12 81.55
C GLY A 5 24.67 -46.16 80.03
N GLY A 6 23.60 -45.80 79.30
CA GLY A 6 23.72 -44.99 78.08
C GLY A 6 23.19 -45.59 76.77
N PRO A 7 22.26 -44.91 76.05
CA PRO A 7 21.83 -45.28 74.71
C PRO A 7 22.81 -44.77 73.65
N GLY A 8 23.14 -45.60 72.66
CA GLY A 8 24.05 -45.28 71.56
C GLY A 8 23.32 -45.04 70.22
N PRO A 9 23.86 -44.20 69.33
CA PRO A 9 23.10 -43.47 68.32
C PRO A 9 22.96 -44.21 66.97
N GLY A 10 21.91 -43.87 66.23
CA GLY A 10 21.56 -44.49 64.95
C GLY A 10 22.44 -44.08 63.76
N PRO A 11 22.28 -44.73 62.60
CA PRO A 11 22.87 -44.25 61.36
C PRO A 11 21.96 -43.20 60.70
N ALA A 12 22.62 -42.12 60.27
CA ALA A 12 22.07 -40.91 59.70
C ALA A 12 21.15 -41.15 58.49
N ALA A 13 19.95 -40.56 58.55
CA ALA A 13 19.06 -40.46 57.40
C ALA A 13 19.63 -39.44 56.40
N ALA A 14 19.99 -39.91 55.21
CA ALA A 14 20.29 -39.05 54.07
C ALA A 14 19.10 -38.11 53.77
N PRO A 15 19.32 -36.82 53.47
CA PRO A 15 18.24 -35.92 53.10
C PRO A 15 17.67 -36.38 51.75
N ARG A 16 16.44 -36.89 51.78
CA ARG A 16 15.64 -37.13 50.57
C ARG A 16 15.39 -35.78 49.90
N LEU A 17 16.22 -35.43 48.92
CA LEU A 17 15.90 -34.42 47.92
C LEU A 17 14.61 -34.87 47.23
N ARG A 18 13.49 -34.27 47.66
CA ARG A 18 12.20 -34.42 46.98
C ARG A 18 12.41 -34.00 45.52
N PRO A 19 12.03 -34.82 44.53
CA PRO A 19 12.07 -34.39 43.15
C PRO A 19 11.10 -33.22 42.98
N ARG A 20 11.62 -32.02 42.71
CA ARG A 20 10.82 -30.87 42.22
C ARG A 20 10.08 -31.16 40.91
N ALA A 21 10.31 -32.33 40.31
CA ALA A 21 9.66 -32.78 39.09
C ALA A 21 8.15 -33.07 39.24
N ALA A 22 7.63 -33.26 40.45
CA ALA A 22 6.18 -33.50 40.65
C ALA A 22 5.33 -32.21 40.58
N GLN A 23 5.94 -31.03 40.45
CA GLN A 23 5.22 -29.75 40.39
C GLN A 23 4.77 -29.36 38.98
N MET A 24 5.06 -30.17 37.95
CA MET A 24 4.57 -29.94 36.58
C MET A 24 3.40 -30.85 36.18
N ALA A 25 2.73 -31.48 37.15
CA ALA A 25 1.51 -32.26 36.93
C ALA A 25 0.22 -31.45 37.23
N ARG A 26 0.29 -30.11 37.25
CA ARG A 26 -0.90 -29.26 37.43
C ARG A 26 -1.49 -28.85 36.07
N ARG A 27 -2.36 -29.73 35.57
CA ARG A 27 -3.45 -29.46 34.61
C ARG A 27 -3.01 -29.09 33.17
N PRO A 28 -2.55 -30.07 32.37
CA PRO A 28 -2.27 -29.87 30.94
C PRO A 28 -3.46 -29.28 30.18
N GLU A 29 -4.69 -29.65 30.55
CA GLU A 29 -5.93 -29.13 29.96
C GLU A 29 -6.11 -27.61 30.12
N LEU A 30 -5.67 -27.02 31.23
CA LEU A 30 -5.77 -25.57 31.46
C LEU A 30 -4.74 -24.80 30.62
N LEU A 31 -3.54 -25.37 30.44
CA LEU A 31 -2.48 -24.77 29.63
C LEU A 31 -2.83 -24.83 28.14
N CYS A 32 -3.35 -25.97 27.68
CA CYS A 32 -3.86 -26.14 26.32
C CYS A 32 -5.05 -25.21 26.05
N GLY A 33 -6.00 -25.12 26.99
CA GLY A 33 -7.13 -24.19 26.88
C GLY A 33 -6.68 -22.72 26.80
N ALA A 34 -5.73 -22.32 27.65
CA ALA A 34 -5.18 -20.96 27.63
C ALA A 34 -4.45 -20.64 26.31
N ALA A 35 -3.67 -21.58 25.77
CA ALA A 35 -2.97 -21.40 24.51
C ALA A 35 -3.94 -21.26 23.32
N ILE A 36 -5.02 -22.05 23.29
CA ILE A 36 -6.06 -21.95 22.28
C ILE A 36 -6.77 -20.59 22.37
N VAL A 37 -7.14 -20.15 23.57
CA VAL A 37 -7.80 -18.85 23.77
C VAL A 37 -6.89 -17.69 23.35
N LEU A 38 -5.60 -17.73 23.70
CA LEU A 38 -4.62 -16.73 23.26
C LEU A 38 -4.42 -16.74 21.75
N GLY A 39 -4.34 -17.91 21.12
CA GLY A 39 -4.24 -18.04 19.67
C GLY A 39 -5.48 -17.50 18.95
N CYS A 40 -6.68 -17.84 19.43
CA CYS A 40 -7.93 -17.29 18.91
C CYS A 40 -8.00 -15.77 19.08
N ALA A 41 -7.63 -15.25 20.25
CA ALA A 41 -7.59 -13.80 20.50
C ALA A 41 -6.62 -13.08 19.55
N PHE A 42 -5.45 -13.66 19.31
CA PHE A 42 -4.46 -13.14 18.37
C PHE A 42 -4.97 -13.17 16.91
N LEU A 43 -5.57 -14.28 16.47
CA LEU A 43 -6.17 -14.39 15.13
C LEU A 43 -7.33 -13.41 14.93
N VAL A 44 -8.16 -13.22 15.95
CA VAL A 44 -9.24 -12.22 15.92
C VAL A 44 -8.65 -10.82 15.84
N ALA A 45 -7.62 -10.50 16.64
CA ALA A 45 -6.92 -9.22 16.57
C ALA A 45 -6.33 -8.96 15.17
N LEU A 46 -5.65 -9.94 14.57
CA LEU A 46 -5.14 -9.85 13.20
C LEU A 46 -6.26 -9.66 12.17
N LYS A 47 -7.38 -10.39 12.30
CA LYS A 47 -8.52 -10.16 11.41
C LYS A 47 -9.09 -8.75 11.59
N VAL A 48 -9.18 -8.24 12.82
CA VAL A 48 -9.70 -6.88 13.07
C VAL A 48 -8.76 -5.80 12.54
N THR A 49 -7.44 -5.94 12.72
CA THR A 49 -6.46 -4.93 12.29
C THR A 49 -6.14 -5.03 10.79
N CYS A 50 -6.08 -6.23 10.22
CA CYS A 50 -5.71 -6.45 8.82
C CYS A 50 -6.91 -6.54 7.86
N SER A 51 -8.12 -6.89 8.32
CA SER A 51 -9.29 -7.09 7.43
C SER A 51 -10.17 -5.85 7.27
N ARG A 52 -9.75 -4.69 7.78
CA ARG A 52 -10.43 -3.42 7.47
C ARG A 52 -10.09 -3.03 6.03
N ALA A 53 -10.71 -3.70 5.07
CA ALA A 53 -10.80 -3.23 3.71
C ALA A 53 -11.51 -1.88 3.77
N LYS A 54 -10.80 -0.82 3.38
CA LYS A 54 -11.40 0.49 3.22
C LYS A 54 -12.47 0.37 2.15
N ASP A 55 -13.66 0.90 2.41
CA ASP A 55 -14.68 1.01 1.37
C ASP A 55 -14.07 1.79 0.19
N VAL A 56 -13.87 1.09 -0.92
CA VAL A 56 -13.25 1.61 -2.14
C VAL A 56 -14.29 2.26 -3.05
N THR A 57 -15.57 2.17 -2.71
CA THR A 57 -16.66 2.78 -3.47
C THR A 57 -16.87 4.20 -2.98
N MET A 58 -16.29 5.15 -3.70
CA MET A 58 -16.63 6.57 -3.52
C MET A 58 -17.69 6.97 -4.54
N PRO A 59 -18.68 7.79 -4.16
CA PRO A 59 -19.61 8.35 -5.13
C PRO A 59 -18.83 9.12 -6.21
N ALA A 60 -19.30 9.03 -7.45
CA ALA A 60 -18.69 9.71 -8.57
C ALA A 60 -18.64 11.22 -8.30
N LYS A 61 -17.44 11.78 -8.20
CA LYS A 61 -17.27 13.24 -8.15
C LYS A 61 -17.75 13.83 -9.48
N LEU A 62 -18.27 15.06 -9.43
CA LEU A 62 -18.66 15.79 -10.62
C LEU A 62 -17.44 15.86 -11.58
N PRO A 63 -17.64 15.74 -12.91
CA PRO A 63 -16.55 15.87 -13.86
C PRO A 63 -15.86 17.23 -13.71
N VAL A 64 -14.56 17.20 -13.48
CA VAL A 64 -13.70 18.39 -13.37
C VAL A 64 -12.53 18.24 -14.33
N ASN A 65 -11.97 19.36 -14.75
CA ASN A 65 -10.76 19.37 -15.56
C ASN A 65 -9.63 18.68 -14.79
N PHE A 66 -8.93 17.79 -15.47
CA PHE A 66 -7.73 17.14 -14.99
C PHE A 66 -6.49 18.01 -15.21
N PHE A 67 -6.45 18.72 -16.35
CA PHE A 67 -5.43 19.73 -16.66
C PHE A 67 -5.93 21.15 -16.36
N SER A 68 -4.99 22.06 -16.10
CA SER A 68 -5.30 23.49 -15.89
C SER A 68 -5.77 24.14 -17.18
N THR A 69 -6.61 25.18 -17.09
CA THR A 69 -6.97 26.02 -18.26
C THR A 69 -5.78 26.76 -18.87
N ARG A 70 -4.67 26.84 -18.14
CA ARG A 70 -3.38 27.39 -18.63
C ARG A 70 -2.46 26.35 -19.24
N SER A 71 -2.85 25.07 -19.21
CA SER A 71 -2.06 23.98 -19.77
C SER A 71 -2.06 24.03 -21.30
N PRO A 72 -0.97 23.66 -21.98
CA PRO A 72 -0.99 23.45 -23.44
C PRO A 72 -1.82 22.24 -23.87
N VAL A 73 -2.22 21.37 -22.93
CA VAL A 73 -3.00 20.15 -23.20
C VAL A 73 -4.49 20.49 -23.28
N ILE A 74 -5.14 20.10 -24.38
CA ILE A 74 -6.60 20.20 -24.52
C ILE A 74 -7.25 19.09 -23.71
N ASP A 75 -7.97 19.45 -22.64
CA ASP A 75 -8.60 18.50 -21.74
C ASP A 75 -10.06 18.22 -22.09
N LEU A 76 -10.34 16.97 -22.50
CA LEU A 76 -11.67 16.50 -22.90
C LEU A 76 -12.30 15.60 -21.82
N PHE A 77 -12.35 16.12 -20.59
CA PHE A 77 -12.76 15.41 -19.37
C PHE A 77 -14.22 14.91 -19.35
N ARG A 78 -15.07 15.32 -20.30
CA ARG A 78 -16.46 14.82 -20.43
C ARG A 78 -16.60 13.68 -21.44
N GLY A 79 -15.49 13.16 -21.96
CA GLY A 79 -15.51 12.10 -22.99
C GLY A 79 -15.95 12.62 -24.35
N GLN A 80 -15.52 13.83 -24.72
CA GLN A 80 -15.88 14.50 -25.98
C GLN A 80 -15.08 13.93 -27.17
N LEU A 81 -15.26 12.65 -27.49
CA LEU A 81 -14.44 11.94 -28.48
C LEU A 81 -14.65 12.49 -29.91
N ASP A 82 -15.88 12.86 -30.28
CA ASP A 82 -16.17 13.46 -31.59
C ASP A 82 -15.38 14.76 -31.81
N TYR A 83 -15.24 15.57 -30.75
CA TYR A 83 -14.43 16.79 -30.79
C TYR A 83 -12.93 16.47 -30.88
N ALA A 84 -12.49 15.41 -30.20
CA ALA A 84 -11.10 14.94 -30.29
C ALA A 84 -10.74 14.45 -31.71
N GLU A 85 -11.69 13.83 -32.40
CA GLU A 85 -11.53 13.41 -33.80
C GLU A 85 -11.54 14.61 -34.74
N HIS A 86 -12.39 15.61 -34.49
CA HIS A 86 -12.37 16.84 -35.26
C HIS A 86 -11.02 17.57 -35.16
N LEU A 87 -10.47 17.73 -33.95
CA LEU A 87 -9.13 18.33 -33.75
C LEU A 87 -8.01 17.57 -34.47
N ARG A 88 -8.15 16.24 -34.57
CA ARG A 88 -7.19 15.39 -35.28
C ARG A 88 -7.13 15.68 -36.77
N GLN A 89 -8.25 16.10 -37.37
CA GLN A 89 -8.32 16.36 -38.82
C GLN A 89 -7.45 17.57 -39.20
N ASP A 90 -7.28 18.52 -38.29
CA ASP A 90 -6.49 19.74 -38.49
C ASP A 90 -5.00 19.55 -38.10
N SER A 91 -4.60 18.35 -37.67
CA SER A 91 -3.25 18.04 -37.19
C SER A 91 -2.62 16.90 -37.97
N GLU A 92 -1.36 17.05 -38.40
CA GLU A 92 -0.62 15.95 -39.03
C GLU A 92 -0.34 14.81 -38.04
N VAL A 93 -0.04 15.17 -36.79
CA VAL A 93 0.24 14.23 -35.69
C VAL A 93 -0.59 14.60 -34.47
N ALA A 94 -1.23 13.61 -33.85
CA ALA A 94 -2.00 13.79 -32.61
C ALA A 94 -1.54 12.78 -31.55
N LEU A 95 -1.41 13.25 -30.30
CA LEU A 95 -1.11 12.44 -29.12
C LEU A 95 -2.30 12.45 -28.17
N TYR A 96 -2.83 11.27 -27.87
CA TYR A 96 -3.95 11.10 -26.94
C TYR A 96 -3.47 10.51 -25.61
N PHE A 97 -3.90 11.12 -24.51
CA PHE A 97 -3.69 10.61 -23.16
C PHE A 97 -5.03 10.29 -22.51
N PHE A 98 -5.40 9.01 -22.51
CA PHE A 98 -6.60 8.53 -21.81
C PHE A 98 -6.30 8.36 -20.32
N TYR A 99 -7.07 9.03 -19.47
CA TYR A 99 -6.82 9.07 -18.03
C TYR A 99 -8.09 8.87 -17.22
N ALA A 100 -7.90 8.55 -15.94
CA ALA A 100 -8.94 8.62 -14.93
C ALA A 100 -8.48 9.57 -13.82
N PRO A 101 -9.27 10.60 -13.44
CA PRO A 101 -8.81 11.64 -12.51
C PRO A 101 -8.61 11.13 -11.08
N TRP A 102 -9.11 9.93 -10.77
CA TRP A 102 -8.95 9.23 -9.49
C TRP A 102 -7.81 8.20 -9.49
N CYS A 103 -7.20 7.93 -10.65
CA CYS A 103 -6.11 6.96 -10.76
C CYS A 103 -4.78 7.59 -10.34
N GLY A 104 -4.10 6.98 -9.38
CA GLY A 104 -2.81 7.46 -8.89
C GLY A 104 -1.74 7.56 -9.99
N GLN A 105 -1.74 6.63 -10.95
CA GLN A 105 -0.78 6.64 -12.08
C GLN A 105 -1.08 7.78 -13.06
N SER A 106 -2.36 8.02 -13.35
CA SER A 106 -2.76 9.16 -14.18
C SER A 106 -2.33 10.48 -13.55
N VAL A 107 -2.55 10.64 -12.24
CA VAL A 107 -2.13 11.84 -11.49
C VAL A 107 -0.61 11.99 -11.50
N ALA A 108 0.13 10.90 -11.29
CA ALA A 108 1.60 10.92 -11.24
C ALA A 108 2.25 11.36 -12.56
N VAL A 109 1.68 10.97 -13.72
CA VAL A 109 2.24 11.31 -15.03
C VAL A 109 1.76 12.66 -15.57
N ARG A 110 0.79 13.31 -14.91
CA ARG A 110 0.13 14.53 -15.42
C ARG A 110 1.13 15.63 -15.80
N GLU A 111 2.09 15.92 -14.93
CA GLU A 111 3.09 16.98 -15.15
C GLU A 111 4.02 16.64 -16.33
N GLU A 112 4.39 15.37 -16.49
CA GLU A 112 5.19 14.90 -17.61
C GLU A 112 4.45 15.05 -18.94
N ILE A 113 3.13 14.80 -18.97
CA ILE A 113 2.31 15.04 -20.16
C ILE A 113 2.30 16.52 -20.54
N GLU A 114 2.16 17.42 -19.55
CA GLU A 114 2.24 18.87 -19.81
C GLU A 114 3.63 19.29 -20.32
N HIS A 115 4.69 18.67 -19.79
CA HIS A 115 6.06 18.92 -20.25
C HIS A 115 6.26 18.49 -21.71
N VAL A 116 5.81 17.27 -22.06
CA VAL A 116 5.85 16.76 -23.44
C VAL A 116 5.04 17.66 -24.38
N ALA A 117 3.84 18.08 -23.97
CA ALA A 117 2.98 18.95 -24.77
C ALA A 117 3.64 20.32 -25.06
N ASN A 118 4.31 20.92 -24.07
CA ASN A 118 5.07 22.16 -24.29
C ASN A 118 6.22 21.96 -25.30
N ARG A 119 6.96 20.85 -25.19
CA ARG A 119 8.07 20.58 -26.13
C ARG A 119 7.57 20.35 -27.56
N LEU A 120 6.43 19.67 -27.71
CA LEU A 120 5.82 19.44 -29.01
C LEU A 120 5.29 20.74 -29.64
N SER A 121 4.64 21.61 -28.85
CA SER A 121 4.13 22.90 -29.35
C SER A 121 5.26 23.84 -29.79
N GLU A 122 6.40 23.83 -29.09
CA GLU A 122 7.60 24.58 -29.48
C GLU A 122 8.20 24.08 -30.80
N GLN A 123 8.23 22.77 -31.04
CA GLN A 123 8.77 22.18 -32.27
C GLN A 123 7.93 22.53 -33.48
N VAL A 124 6.60 22.36 -33.40
CA VAL A 124 5.68 22.72 -34.50
C VAL A 124 5.81 24.21 -34.85
N THR A 125 5.81 25.08 -33.84
CA THR A 125 5.97 26.52 -34.04
C THR A 125 7.32 26.88 -34.70
N ARG A 126 8.38 26.12 -34.38
CA ARG A 126 9.72 26.34 -34.96
C ARG A 126 9.78 25.90 -36.41
N GLU A 127 9.14 24.78 -36.74
CA GLU A 127 9.14 24.22 -38.10
C GLU A 127 8.36 25.12 -39.06
N ASP A 128 7.16 25.59 -38.65
CA ASP A 128 6.38 26.58 -39.41
C ASP A 128 7.18 27.87 -39.66
N ARG A 129 7.89 28.36 -38.63
CA ARG A 129 8.73 29.56 -38.76
C ARG A 129 9.91 29.34 -39.71
N SER A 130 10.46 28.13 -39.73
CA SER A 130 11.56 27.76 -40.62
C SER A 130 11.10 27.65 -42.07
N LEU A 131 9.95 27.02 -42.31
CA LEU A 131 9.32 26.95 -43.64
C LEU A 131 8.95 28.35 -44.14
N ALA A 132 8.37 29.19 -43.29
CA ALA A 132 8.03 30.57 -43.65
C ALA A 132 9.27 31.40 -44.02
N ARG A 133 10.41 31.23 -43.34
CA ARG A 133 11.67 31.89 -43.75
C ARG A 133 12.20 31.37 -45.08
N GLY A 134 12.21 30.05 -45.27
CA GLY A 134 12.68 29.45 -46.53
C GLY A 134 11.85 29.87 -47.76
N LEU A 135 10.58 30.22 -47.56
CA LEU A 135 9.70 30.76 -48.62
C LEU A 135 9.92 32.25 -48.93
N ILE A 136 10.54 33.02 -48.02
CA ILE A 136 10.86 34.43 -48.23
C ILE A 136 12.23 34.61 -48.91
N ASP A 137 13.10 33.61 -48.79
CA ASP A 137 14.45 33.59 -49.37
C ASP A 137 14.50 32.99 -50.81
N LEU A 138 13.34 32.73 -51.44
CA LEU A 138 13.18 32.32 -52.86
C LEU A 138 12.56 33.44 -53.70
#